data_AF-A0A327QE21-F1
#
_entry.id   AF-A0A327QE21-F1
#
_cell.length_a   1.000
_cell.length_b   1.000
_cell.length_c   1.000
_cell.angle_alpha   90.00
_cell.angle_beta   90.00
_cell.angle_gamma   90.00
#
_symmetry.space_group_name_H-M   'P 1'
#
loop_
_entity.id
_entity.type
_entity.pdbx_description
1 polymer ?
#
loop_
_entity_poly.entity_id
_entity_poly.type
_entity_poly.pdbx_seq_one_letter_code
_entity_poly.pdbx_strand_id
1 'polypeptide(L)'
;MKILRPLVLLFSSAILICACASIPKNATPVDHFDVSKYLGKWYEIARFDYKFEKNLDNVTAQYSLRDDGDIKVLNSGYDFVKKEWKSSTGKAKFRGDKNVAALKVSFFGPFYAGYNVIAIDKDYRYALVAGKNLAYLWILSRTTTIPADIKEAYLQKAVAVGYDTSKLVWVAHNQSISN
;
A
#
# COMPACT_ATOMS: atom_id res chain seq x y z
N MET A 1 34.60 15.90 -58.08
CA MET A 1 34.21 14.75 -57.23
C MET A 1 33.07 15.17 -56.32
N LYS A 2 31.85 14.64 -56.52
CA LYS A 2 30.69 14.89 -55.65
C LYS A 2 30.73 13.90 -54.49
N ILE A 3 30.88 14.38 -53.27
CA ILE A 3 30.93 13.54 -52.06
C ILE A 3 29.48 13.24 -51.65
N LEU A 4 29.07 11.99 -51.78
CA LEU A 4 27.74 11.48 -51.41
C LEU A 4 27.67 11.33 -49.89
N ARG A 5 26.74 12.05 -49.23
CA ARG A 5 26.50 11.92 -47.78
C ARG A 5 25.60 10.69 -47.51
N PRO A 6 25.91 9.84 -46.52
CA PRO A 6 25.04 8.72 -46.18
C PRO A 6 23.81 9.22 -45.42
N LEU A 7 22.63 8.86 -45.92
CA LEU A 7 21.35 9.10 -45.25
C LEU A 7 21.23 8.11 -44.10
N VAL A 8 21.47 8.55 -42.87
CA VAL A 8 21.22 7.77 -41.65
C VAL A 8 19.72 7.75 -41.40
N LEU A 9 19.05 6.65 -41.76
CA LEU A 9 17.67 6.38 -41.36
C LEU A 9 17.63 6.04 -39.86
N LEU A 10 17.21 7.00 -39.04
CA LEU A 10 16.85 6.73 -37.64
C LEU A 10 15.57 5.88 -37.59
N PHE A 11 15.72 4.61 -37.25
CA PHE A 11 14.60 3.77 -36.81
C PHE A 11 14.15 4.26 -35.43
N SER A 12 13.10 5.08 -35.40
CA SER A 12 12.39 5.42 -34.17
C SER A 12 11.73 4.17 -33.61
N SER A 13 12.42 3.45 -32.72
CA SER A 13 11.80 2.44 -31.87
C SER A 13 10.80 3.14 -30.96
N ALA A 14 9.51 3.02 -31.28
CA ALA A 14 8.44 3.32 -30.35
C ALA A 14 8.54 2.31 -29.20
N ILE A 15 9.28 2.68 -28.16
CA ILE A 15 9.24 2.00 -26.87
C ILE A 15 7.81 2.18 -26.36
N LEU A 16 6.95 1.18 -26.58
CA LEU A 16 5.71 1.05 -25.83
C LEU A 16 6.12 0.93 -24.36
N ILE A 17 6.06 2.04 -23.64
CA ILE A 17 6.15 2.07 -22.20
C ILE A 17 4.89 1.35 -21.71
N CYS A 18 5.03 0.05 -21.46
CA CYS A 18 4.01 -0.73 -20.80
C CYS A 18 3.76 -0.04 -19.45
N ALA A 19 2.64 0.67 -19.34
CA ALA A 19 2.24 1.33 -18.11
C ALA A 19 2.04 0.24 -17.05
N CYS A 20 3.06 0.02 -16.23
CA CYS A 20 2.98 -0.92 -15.12
C CYS A 20 1.89 -0.39 -14.17
N ALA A 21 0.73 -1.05 -14.17
CA ALA A 21 -0.41 -0.62 -13.38
C ALA A 21 -0.03 -0.48 -11.90
N SER A 22 -0.44 0.64 -11.29
CA SER A 22 -0.12 0.99 -9.90
C SER A 22 -1.35 0.96 -8.98
N ILE A 23 -2.50 0.56 -9.52
CA ILE A 23 -3.78 0.39 -8.84
C ILE A 23 -4.66 -0.57 -9.67
N PRO A 24 -5.57 -1.38 -9.08
CA PRO A 24 -6.56 -2.13 -9.84
C PRO A 24 -7.45 -1.21 -10.68
N LYS A 25 -7.88 -1.69 -11.86
CA LYS A 25 -8.66 -0.92 -12.85
C LYS A 25 -9.92 -0.26 -12.27
N ASN A 26 -10.61 -0.96 -11.35
CA ASN A 26 -11.88 -0.52 -10.77
C ASN A 26 -11.72 0.17 -9.41
N ALA A 27 -10.49 0.43 -8.97
CA ALA A 27 -10.24 1.11 -7.70
C ALA A 27 -9.90 2.58 -7.95
N THR A 28 -10.42 3.44 -7.09
CA THR A 28 -10.17 4.89 -7.13
C THR A 28 -9.59 5.33 -5.79
N PRO A 29 -8.41 5.98 -5.76
CA PRO A 29 -7.88 6.56 -4.54
C PRO A 29 -8.80 7.66 -4.01
N VAL A 30 -8.83 7.81 -2.69
CA VAL A 30 -9.52 8.92 -2.02
C VAL A 30 -8.90 10.25 -2.43
N ASP A 31 -9.76 11.22 -2.72
CA ASP A 31 -9.45 12.63 -2.90
C ASP A 31 -9.55 13.41 -1.57
N HIS A 32 -9.15 14.69 -1.57
CA HIS A 32 -9.10 15.52 -0.37
C HIS A 32 -8.35 14.86 0.81
N PHE A 33 -7.30 14.10 0.48
CA PHE A 33 -6.51 13.35 1.43
C PHE A 33 -5.58 14.26 2.23
N ASP A 34 -5.70 14.19 3.55
CA ASP A 34 -4.87 14.90 4.50
C ASP A 34 -3.83 13.94 5.08
N VAL A 35 -2.62 13.99 4.52
CA VAL A 35 -1.50 13.14 4.96
C VAL A 35 -1.18 13.32 6.44
N SER A 36 -1.37 14.52 7.00
CA SER A 36 -1.03 14.80 8.41
C SER A 36 -1.88 13.97 9.37
N LYS A 37 -3.17 13.79 9.04
CA LYS A 37 -4.10 12.92 9.78
C LYS A 37 -3.85 11.45 9.54
N TYR A 38 -3.17 11.08 8.46
CA TYR A 38 -2.81 9.69 8.14
C TYR A 38 -1.53 9.22 8.84
N LEU A 39 -0.64 10.14 9.22
CA LEU A 39 0.57 9.81 9.99
C LEU A 39 0.23 9.10 11.31
N GLY A 40 1.23 8.49 11.92
CA GLY A 40 1.04 7.73 13.15
C GLY A 40 0.92 6.22 12.90
N LYS A 41 0.53 5.51 13.95
CA LYS A 41 0.41 4.06 13.97
C LYS A 41 -0.93 3.61 13.41
N TRP A 42 -0.90 2.55 12.63
CA TRP A 42 -2.05 1.78 12.18
C TRP A 42 -1.83 0.31 12.51
N TYR A 43 -2.89 -0.34 12.99
CA TYR A 43 -2.99 -1.78 13.12
C TYR A 43 -3.53 -2.35 11.81
N GLU A 44 -2.89 -3.40 11.33
CA GLU A 44 -3.42 -4.16 10.21
C GLU A 44 -4.47 -5.14 10.72
N ILE A 45 -5.71 -4.96 10.29
CA ILE A 45 -6.86 -5.75 10.74
C ILE A 45 -7.08 -6.95 9.84
N ALA A 46 -6.87 -6.75 8.54
CA ALA A 46 -6.90 -7.82 7.57
C ALA A 46 -5.99 -7.50 6.38
N ARG A 47 -5.47 -8.55 5.74
CA ARG A 47 -4.70 -8.49 4.50
C ARG A 47 -5.00 -9.71 3.64
N PHE A 48 -4.65 -9.72 2.34
CA PHE A 48 -4.44 -11.04 1.69
C PHE A 48 -3.09 -11.60 2.11
N ASP A 49 -2.95 -12.92 2.07
CA ASP A 49 -1.69 -13.56 2.46
C ASP A 49 -0.60 -13.32 1.41
N TYR A 50 0.45 -12.59 1.81
CA TYR A 50 1.63 -12.32 0.99
C TYR A 50 2.82 -13.05 1.56
N LYS A 51 3.70 -13.56 0.68
CA LYS A 51 4.94 -14.24 1.10
C LYS A 51 5.76 -13.45 2.14
N PHE A 52 5.74 -12.12 2.08
CA PHE A 52 6.53 -11.24 2.96
C PHE A 52 5.92 -11.04 4.36
N GLU A 53 4.60 -11.20 4.50
CA GLU A 53 3.88 -11.02 5.76
C GLU A 53 3.32 -12.35 6.28
N LYS A 54 3.73 -13.46 5.67
CA LYS A 54 3.32 -14.79 6.05
C LYS A 54 3.73 -15.05 7.51
N ASN A 55 2.79 -15.61 8.28
CA ASN A 55 2.93 -15.92 9.70
C ASN A 55 3.08 -14.72 10.65
N LEU A 56 2.81 -13.49 10.19
CA LEU A 56 2.85 -12.31 11.07
C LEU A 56 1.48 -12.00 11.67
N ASP A 57 1.43 -11.96 13.00
CA ASP A 57 0.34 -11.36 13.78
C ASP A 57 0.79 -10.03 14.40
N ASN A 58 -0.12 -9.32 15.05
CA ASN A 58 0.14 -8.05 15.74
C ASN A 58 0.79 -7.01 14.82
N VAL A 59 0.43 -7.07 13.53
CA VAL A 59 1.06 -6.28 12.49
C VAL A 59 0.63 -4.82 12.61
N THR A 60 1.62 -3.93 12.62
CA THR A 60 1.42 -2.49 12.61
C THR A 60 2.23 -1.84 11.50
N ALA A 61 1.72 -0.73 10.99
CA ALA A 61 2.42 0.18 10.10
C ALA A 61 2.47 1.56 10.76
N GLN A 62 3.67 2.10 10.94
CA GLN A 62 3.90 3.42 11.49
C GLN A 62 4.40 4.35 10.39
N TYR A 63 3.64 5.41 10.14
CA TYR A 63 3.96 6.43 9.14
C TYR A 63 4.49 7.69 9.81
N SER A 64 5.61 8.22 9.32
CA SER A 64 6.15 9.51 9.77
C SER A 64 6.69 10.32 8.60
N LEU A 65 6.55 11.64 8.66
CA LEU A 65 7.12 12.52 7.66
C LEU A 65 8.65 12.52 7.75
N ARG A 66 9.31 12.68 6.61
CA ARG A 66 10.76 12.89 6.50
C ARG A 66 11.03 14.33 6.05
N ASP A 67 12.24 14.81 6.29
CA ASP A 67 12.66 16.17 5.92
C ASP A 67 12.62 16.42 4.40
N ASP A 68 12.78 15.36 3.60
CA ASP A 68 12.68 15.38 2.14
C ASP A 68 11.22 15.38 1.62
N GLY A 69 10.23 15.37 2.52
CA GLY A 69 8.81 15.33 2.21
C GLY A 69 8.27 13.96 1.81
N ASP A 70 9.10 12.91 1.79
CA ASP A 70 8.65 11.53 1.71
C ASP A 70 8.08 11.06 3.06
N ILE A 71 7.43 9.89 3.05
CA ILE A 71 6.91 9.25 4.25
C ILE A 71 7.81 8.05 4.58
N LYS A 72 8.36 7.99 5.79
CA LYS A 72 8.96 6.77 6.35
C LYS A 72 7.84 5.82 6.74
N VAL A 73 7.99 4.55 6.38
CA VAL A 73 7.08 3.47 6.74
C VAL A 73 7.85 2.47 7.60
N LEU A 74 7.41 2.23 8.84
CA LEU A 74 7.94 1.17 9.68
C LEU A 74 6.85 0.12 9.88
N ASN A 75 7.00 -1.04 9.26
CA ASN A 75 6.16 -2.19 9.52
C ASN A 75 6.77 -3.01 10.65
N SER A 76 5.95 -3.52 11.56
CA SER A 76 6.38 -4.40 12.65
C SER A 76 5.31 -5.45 12.93
N GLY A 77 5.71 -6.67 13.29
CA GLY A 77 4.78 -7.75 13.60
C GLY A 77 5.49 -8.92 14.29
N TYR A 78 4.71 -9.80 14.89
CA TYR A 78 5.19 -10.98 15.59
C TYR A 78 5.06 -12.23 14.71
N ASP A 79 6.18 -12.89 14.42
CA ASP A 79 6.18 -14.19 13.73
C ASP A 79 5.82 -15.28 14.73
N PHE A 80 4.59 -15.81 14.66
CA PHE A 80 4.12 -16.79 15.64
C PHE A 80 4.75 -18.18 15.48
N VAL A 81 5.39 -18.48 14.34
CA VAL A 81 6.10 -19.74 14.11
C VAL A 81 7.50 -19.67 14.70
N LYS A 82 8.23 -18.58 14.43
CA LYS A 82 9.58 -18.35 14.95
C LYS A 82 9.61 -17.79 16.37
N LYS A 83 8.47 -17.29 16.85
CA LYS A 83 8.29 -16.64 18.16
C LYS A 83 9.20 -15.43 18.35
N GLU A 84 9.29 -14.59 17.32
CA GLU A 84 10.14 -13.40 17.32
C GLU A 84 9.42 -12.19 16.72
N TRP A 85 9.79 -10.98 17.17
CA TRP A 85 9.36 -9.75 16.53
C TRP A 85 10.20 -9.46 15.30
N LYS A 86 9.54 -9.03 14.22
CA LYS A 86 10.17 -8.57 12.99
C LYS A 86 9.75 -7.16 12.67
N SER A 87 10.65 -6.41 12.06
CA SER A 87 10.36 -5.10 11.53
C SER A 87 11.03 -4.88 10.17
N SER A 88 10.43 -4.00 9.37
CA SER A 88 11.00 -3.55 8.12
C SER A 88 10.74 -2.05 7.93
N THR A 89 11.76 -1.33 7.49
CA THR A 89 11.66 0.11 7.20
C THR A 89 11.65 0.31 5.71
N GLY A 90 10.65 1.04 5.23
CA GLY A 90 10.50 1.48 3.85
C GLY A 90 10.25 2.98 3.76
N LYS A 91 9.99 3.41 2.53
CA LYS A 91 9.60 4.77 2.18
C LYS A 91 8.41 4.78 1.24
N ALA A 92 7.52 5.76 1.40
CA ALA A 92 6.41 6.00 0.52
C ALA A 92 6.48 7.43 -0.06
N LYS A 93 6.05 7.55 -1.32
CA LYS A 93 5.98 8.81 -2.05
C LYS A 93 4.61 8.93 -2.71
N PHE A 94 4.07 10.14 -2.79
CA PHE A 94 2.93 10.41 -3.66
C PHE A 94 3.31 10.18 -5.13
N ARG A 95 2.36 9.69 -5.92
CA ARG A 95 2.54 9.51 -7.37
C ARG A 95 2.14 10.76 -8.17
N GLY A 96 1.53 11.75 -7.52
CA GLY A 96 1.04 12.99 -8.13
C GLY A 96 0.67 13.99 -7.05
N ASP A 97 -0.52 14.58 -7.16
CA ASP A 97 -1.08 15.50 -6.16
C ASP A 97 -1.11 14.86 -4.76
N LYS A 98 -0.69 15.62 -3.75
CA LYS A 98 -0.67 15.19 -2.34
C LYS A 98 -2.07 15.11 -1.72
N ASN A 99 -3.07 15.75 -2.34
CA ASN A 99 -4.48 15.64 -1.96
C ASN A 99 -5.15 14.36 -2.48
N VAL A 100 -4.45 13.53 -3.25
CA VAL A 100 -4.95 12.23 -3.72
C VAL A 100 -4.15 11.14 -3.05
N ALA A 101 -4.83 10.18 -2.41
CA ALA A 101 -4.21 9.09 -1.65
C ALA A 101 -3.61 7.98 -2.52
N ALA A 102 -2.90 8.37 -3.59
CA ALA A 102 -2.22 7.53 -4.55
C ALA A 102 -0.71 7.60 -4.33
N LEU A 103 -0.18 6.61 -3.63
CA LEU A 103 1.23 6.51 -3.28
C LEU A 103 1.93 5.34 -3.98
N LYS A 104 3.23 5.31 -3.80
CA LYS A 104 4.08 4.17 -4.12
C LYS A 104 5.04 3.93 -2.95
N VAL A 105 5.17 2.68 -2.53
CA VAL A 105 5.98 2.25 -1.37
C VAL A 105 7.13 1.37 -1.81
N SER A 106 8.28 1.49 -1.15
CA SER A 106 9.48 0.68 -1.38
C SER A 106 10.09 0.27 -0.05
N PHE A 107 10.31 -1.04 0.12
CA PHE A 107 11.01 -1.64 1.28
C PHE A 107 12.40 -2.18 0.92
N PHE A 108 12.68 -2.48 -0.35
CA PHE A 108 13.96 -3.04 -0.80
C PHE A 108 14.33 -2.53 -2.21
N GLY A 109 15.47 -1.85 -2.34
CA GLY A 109 16.04 -1.42 -3.64
C GLY A 109 15.16 -0.45 -4.44
N PRO A 110 15.49 -0.13 -5.71
CA PRO A 110 14.79 0.92 -6.48
C PRO A 110 13.36 0.52 -6.94
N PHE A 111 12.79 -0.54 -6.38
CA PHE A 111 11.46 -1.03 -6.75
C PHE A 111 10.39 -0.42 -5.86
N TYR A 112 9.34 0.11 -6.51
CA TYR A 112 8.18 0.64 -5.83
C TYR A 112 6.93 -0.14 -6.25
N ALA A 113 6.03 -0.37 -5.30
CA ALA A 113 4.70 -0.90 -5.54
C ALA A 113 3.64 0.16 -5.24
N GLY A 114 2.52 0.12 -5.95
CA GLY A 114 1.38 1.00 -5.69
C GLY A 114 0.81 0.78 -4.29
N TYR A 115 0.47 1.88 -3.62
CA TYR A 115 -0.22 1.93 -2.33
C TYR A 115 -1.32 2.98 -2.46
N ASN A 116 -2.58 2.56 -2.43
CA ASN A 116 -3.72 3.43 -2.75
C ASN A 116 -4.75 3.33 -1.64
N VAL A 117 -4.99 4.41 -0.90
CA VAL A 117 -6.11 4.43 0.06
C VAL A 117 -7.38 4.62 -0.75
N ILE A 118 -8.24 3.61 -0.78
CA ILE A 118 -9.47 3.59 -1.58
C ILE A 118 -10.71 3.81 -0.72
N ALA A 119 -10.60 3.74 0.61
CA ALA A 119 -11.57 4.28 1.55
C ALA A 119 -10.86 4.73 2.82
N ILE A 120 -11.37 5.80 3.43
CA ILE A 120 -10.95 6.28 4.74
C ILE A 120 -12.16 6.96 5.39
N ASP A 121 -12.35 6.78 6.70
CA ASP A 121 -13.41 7.51 7.40
C ASP A 121 -12.98 8.97 7.71
N LYS A 122 -13.95 9.81 8.05
CA LYS A 122 -13.76 11.25 8.29
C LYS A 122 -12.70 11.56 9.36
N ASP A 123 -12.55 10.67 10.35
CA ASP A 123 -11.68 10.87 11.51
C ASP A 123 -10.34 10.13 11.37
N TYR A 124 -10.06 9.53 10.19
CA TYR A 124 -8.82 8.80 9.89
C TYR A 124 -8.56 7.67 10.91
N ARG A 125 -9.65 7.02 11.33
CA ARG A 125 -9.73 5.89 12.24
C ARG A 125 -9.57 4.55 11.54
N TYR A 126 -10.05 4.45 10.30
CA TYR A 126 -10.15 3.22 9.51
C TYR A 126 -9.78 3.51 8.06
N ALA A 127 -9.06 2.59 7.41
CA ALA A 127 -8.70 2.74 6.01
C ALA A 127 -8.74 1.40 5.26
N LEU A 128 -9.18 1.44 4.00
CA LEU A 128 -9.07 0.35 3.04
C LEU A 128 -8.00 0.73 2.02
N VAL A 129 -6.98 -0.11 1.88
CA VAL A 129 -5.83 0.15 1.03
C VAL A 129 -5.70 -0.91 -0.05
N ALA A 130 -5.70 -0.49 -1.31
CA ALA A 130 -5.42 -1.33 -2.47
C ALA A 130 -3.96 -1.18 -2.90
N GLY A 131 -3.28 -2.29 -3.19
CA GLY A 131 -1.94 -2.25 -3.77
C GLY A 131 -1.95 -2.02 -5.28
N LYS A 132 -0.95 -2.54 -5.98
CA LYS A 132 -0.81 -2.35 -7.44
C LYS A 132 -1.85 -3.11 -8.29
N ASN A 133 -2.41 -4.19 -7.77
CA ASN A 133 -3.35 -5.08 -8.47
C ASN A 133 -4.23 -5.84 -7.45
N LEU A 134 -5.11 -6.71 -7.95
CA LEU A 134 -6.06 -7.47 -7.13
C LEU A 134 -5.42 -8.51 -6.20
N ALA A 135 -4.10 -8.69 -6.25
CA ALA A 135 -3.42 -9.50 -5.26
C ALA A 135 -3.27 -8.74 -3.93
N TYR A 136 -3.29 -7.40 -3.90
CA TYR A 136 -2.88 -6.63 -2.72
C TYR A 136 -4.02 -5.79 -2.13
N LEU A 137 -4.38 -6.04 -0.87
CA LEU A 137 -5.47 -5.39 -0.13
C LEU A 137 -5.18 -5.43 1.37
N TRP A 138 -5.40 -4.32 2.06
CA TRP A 138 -5.29 -4.21 3.51
C TRP A 138 -6.48 -3.44 4.10
N ILE A 139 -6.93 -3.85 5.28
CA ILE A 139 -7.81 -3.08 6.15
C ILE A 139 -6.98 -2.63 7.35
N LEU A 140 -6.92 -1.32 7.57
CA LEU A 140 -6.13 -0.70 8.63
C LEU A 140 -7.06 -0.01 9.64
N SER A 141 -6.66 0.03 10.90
CA SER A 141 -7.38 0.72 11.98
C SER A 141 -6.44 1.39 12.97
N ARG A 142 -6.89 2.46 13.62
CA ARG A 142 -6.18 3.10 14.74
C ARG A 142 -6.25 2.28 16.04
N THR A 143 -7.14 1.29 16.09
CA THR A 143 -7.31 0.32 17.19
C THR A 143 -7.14 -1.10 16.66
N THR A 144 -7.03 -2.08 17.56
CA THR A 144 -6.84 -3.50 17.19
C THR A 144 -8.10 -4.17 16.63
N THR A 145 -9.23 -3.45 16.59
CA THR A 145 -10.51 -3.89 16.02
C THR A 145 -11.15 -2.76 15.20
N ILE A 146 -12.21 -3.12 14.45
CA ILE A 146 -13.06 -2.20 13.70
C ILE A 146 -14.55 -2.47 13.99
N PRO A 147 -15.42 -1.45 13.90
CA PRO A 147 -16.87 -1.62 13.92
C PRO A 147 -17.40 -2.50 12.79
N ALA A 148 -18.53 -3.15 13.02
CA ALA A 148 -19.12 -4.10 12.07
C ALA A 148 -19.61 -3.45 10.77
N ASP A 149 -20.19 -2.25 10.87
CA ASP A 149 -20.63 -1.43 9.73
C ASP A 149 -19.45 -1.00 8.86
N ILE A 150 -18.33 -0.57 9.46
CA ILE A 150 -17.10 -0.24 8.74
C ILE A 150 -16.53 -1.46 8.02
N LYS A 151 -16.50 -2.60 8.71
CA LYS A 151 -16.08 -3.88 8.13
C LYS A 151 -16.91 -4.22 6.90
N GLU A 152 -18.23 -4.20 7.02
CA GLU A 152 -19.14 -4.54 5.92
C GLU A 152 -18.96 -3.58 4.73
N ALA A 153 -18.95 -2.27 4.96
CA ALA A 153 -18.77 -1.26 3.93
C ALA A 153 -17.44 -1.45 3.15
N TYR A 154 -16.36 -1.76 3.86
CA TYR A 154 -15.05 -1.97 3.24
C TYR A 154 -14.98 -3.27 2.44
N LEU A 155 -15.62 -4.34 2.93
CA LEU A 155 -15.72 -5.60 2.19
C LEU A 155 -16.55 -5.43 0.91
N GLN A 156 -17.70 -4.75 0.98
CA GLN A 156 -18.52 -4.44 -0.20
C GLN A 156 -17.73 -3.62 -1.22
N LYS A 157 -17.00 -2.60 -0.78
CA LYS A 157 -16.15 -1.80 -1.68
C LYS A 157 -15.03 -2.63 -2.30
N ALA A 158 -14.39 -3.51 -1.54
CA ALA A 158 -13.36 -4.41 -2.07
C ALA A 158 -13.94 -5.36 -3.13
N VAL A 159 -15.12 -5.94 -2.89
CA VAL A 159 -15.81 -6.79 -3.89
C VAL A 159 -16.14 -6.00 -5.16
N ALA A 160 -16.63 -4.76 -5.05
CA ALA A 160 -16.91 -3.90 -6.20
C ALA A 160 -15.67 -3.59 -7.05
N VAL A 161 -14.48 -3.50 -6.42
CA VAL A 161 -13.20 -3.36 -7.12
C VAL A 161 -12.79 -4.66 -7.84
N GLY A 162 -13.31 -5.82 -7.40
CA GLY A 162 -13.02 -7.14 -7.96
C GLY A 162 -12.17 -8.04 -7.06
N TYR A 163 -12.01 -7.69 -5.78
CA TYR A 163 -11.31 -8.54 -4.82
C TYR A 163 -12.19 -9.72 -4.36
N ASP A 164 -11.56 -10.88 -4.22
CA ASP A 164 -12.15 -12.05 -3.54
C ASP A 164 -11.89 -11.96 -2.04
N THR A 165 -12.80 -11.33 -1.31
CA THR A 165 -12.64 -11.04 0.13
C THR A 165 -12.64 -12.28 1.01
N SER A 166 -13.03 -13.46 0.50
CA SER A 166 -12.92 -14.72 1.21
C SER A 166 -11.46 -15.11 1.52
N LYS A 167 -10.51 -14.53 0.78
CA LYS A 167 -9.06 -14.73 0.94
C LYS A 167 -8.42 -13.83 2.00
N LEU A 168 -9.20 -12.97 2.67
CA LEU A 168 -8.68 -12.13 3.74
C LEU A 168 -8.24 -12.99 4.92
N VAL A 169 -7.00 -12.78 5.33
CA VAL A 169 -6.48 -13.21 6.62
C VAL A 169 -6.79 -12.10 7.62
N TRP A 170 -7.52 -12.44 8.68
CA TRP A 170 -7.80 -11.55 9.80
C TRP A 170 -6.68 -11.67 10.83
N VAL A 171 -6.00 -10.57 11.09
CA VAL A 171 -4.77 -10.55 11.88
C VAL A 171 -5.09 -10.55 13.36
N ALA A 172 -4.45 -11.44 14.14
CA ALA A 172 -4.62 -11.44 15.58
C ALA A 172 -3.82 -10.30 16.23
N HIS A 173 -4.40 -9.65 17.23
CA HIS A 173 -3.75 -8.61 18.04
C HIS A 173 -3.80 -8.97 19.53
N ASN A 174 -3.08 -10.04 19.89
CA ASN A 174 -3.11 -10.69 21.20
C ASN A 174 -1.73 -10.83 21.87
N GLN A 175 -0.67 -10.34 21.24
CA GLN A 175 0.68 -10.31 21.82
C GLN A 175 1.02 -8.87 22.22
N SER A 176 1.58 -8.72 23.41
CA SER A 176 2.22 -7.48 23.82
C SER A 176 3.71 -7.59 23.55
N ILE A 177 4.37 -6.49 23.18
CA ILE A 177 5.83 -6.43 23.25
C ILE A 177 6.17 -6.59 24.74
N SER A 178 6.78 -7.71 25.11
CA SER A 178 7.38 -7.87 26.43
C SER A 178 8.51 -6.84 26.53
N ASN A 179 8.31 -5.83 27.38
CA ASN A 179 9.37 -4.88 27.74
C ASN A 179 10.48 -5.58 28.51
#